data_AF-A0A1H9RYF7-F1
#
_entry.id   AF-A0A1H9RYF7-F1
#
_cell.length_a   1.000
_cell.length_b   1.000
_cell.length_c   1.000
_cell.angle_alpha   90.00
_cell.angle_beta   90.00
_cell.angle_gamma   90.00
#
_symmetry.space_group_name_H-M   'P 1'
#
loop_
_entity.id
_entity.type
_entity.pdbx_description
1 polymer ?
#
loop_
_entity_poly.entity_id
_entity_poly.type
_entity_poly.pdbx_seq_one_letter_code
_entity_poly.pdbx_strand_id
1 'polypeptide(L)'
;MKLIDKVSADGRLTWERKAGVVLTVMLECVGAELELARVLELAQLDGQDVINQLRRFVKAGVLSRRTDQEVFPASDFFHLPVEKADRARLKVQLVDDDVLRELTAERGLDVDRALGLYPERQPYEVALGKALRAARNELGWSLEDVAMKVRSVTSEALCRYEHGDGVPTLITVAELAQAYDADPSDLVVHAAYHSKVDPRVHSLRVADPVLRAVLAHAFARRTKAELQRTRSRRTQVA
;
A
#
# COMPACT_ATOMS: atom_id res chain seq x y z
N MET A 1 10.55 37.31 10.34
CA MET A 1 9.79 36.83 9.16
C MET A 1 9.80 35.31 9.21
N LYS A 2 8.65 34.65 9.37
CA LYS A 2 8.58 33.18 9.48
C LYS A 2 8.76 32.56 8.10
N LEU A 3 9.62 31.55 8.03
CA LEU A 3 10.04 30.79 6.86
C LEU A 3 8.97 29.76 6.45
N ILE A 4 7.72 30.21 6.36
CA ILE A 4 6.58 29.36 6.01
C ILE A 4 6.03 29.95 4.72
N ASP A 5 6.07 29.11 3.68
CA ASP A 5 5.33 29.21 2.42
C ASP A 5 5.84 30.19 1.35
N LYS A 6 6.99 29.84 0.75
CA LYS A 6 7.06 29.85 -0.73
C LYS A 6 6.46 28.53 -1.23
N VAL A 7 5.15 28.36 -1.07
CA VAL A 7 4.42 27.25 -1.71
C VAL A 7 4.42 27.54 -3.21
N SER A 8 4.67 26.49 -4.00
CA SER A 8 4.56 26.50 -5.46
C SER A 8 3.26 27.21 -5.88
N ALA A 9 3.32 28.02 -6.95
CA ALA A 9 2.17 28.77 -7.47
C ALA A 9 0.97 27.87 -7.85
N ASP A 10 1.18 26.56 -7.96
CA ASP A 10 0.10 25.58 -8.11
C ASP A 10 -0.55 25.26 -6.76
N GLY A 11 -1.73 25.84 -6.52
CA GLY A 11 -2.54 25.62 -5.32
C GLY A 11 -2.95 24.16 -5.08
N ARG A 12 -2.74 23.26 -6.06
CA ARG A 12 -2.95 21.81 -5.93
C ARG A 12 -1.82 21.11 -5.17
N LEU A 13 -0.62 21.69 -5.10
CA LEU A 13 0.57 21.08 -4.54
C LEU A 13 0.72 21.30 -3.02
N THR A 14 -0.01 20.49 -2.26
CA THR A 14 0.25 20.36 -0.81
C THR A 14 1.62 19.72 -0.57
N TRP A 15 2.18 19.93 0.63
CA TRP A 15 3.42 19.29 1.04
C TRP A 15 3.42 17.77 0.87
N GLU A 16 2.29 17.14 1.17
CA GLU A 16 2.07 15.70 1.06
C GLU A 16 2.03 15.23 -0.40
N ARG A 17 1.37 15.98 -1.29
CA ARG A 17 1.33 15.66 -2.73
C ARG A 17 2.68 15.83 -3.40
N LYS A 18 3.45 16.87 -3.03
CA LYS A 18 4.85 17.01 -3.47
C LYS A 18 5.68 15.78 -3.10
N ALA A 19 5.49 15.27 -1.88
CA ALA A 19 6.12 14.05 -1.41
C ALA A 19 5.69 12.83 -2.25
N GLY A 20 4.39 12.74 -2.57
CA GLY A 20 3.81 11.72 -3.45
C GLY A 20 4.47 11.70 -4.83
N VAL A 21 4.52 12.84 -5.51
CA VAL A 21 5.16 12.98 -6.84
C VAL A 21 6.62 12.51 -6.80
N VAL A 22 7.41 13.00 -5.84
CA VAL A 22 8.84 12.63 -5.76
C VAL A 22 8.99 11.13 -5.56
N LEU A 23 8.16 10.50 -4.72
CA LEU A 23 8.21 9.06 -4.55
C LEU A 23 7.72 8.30 -5.78
N THR A 24 6.73 8.80 -6.52
CA THR A 24 6.32 8.22 -7.81
C THR A 24 7.49 8.16 -8.78
N VAL A 25 8.26 9.24 -8.92
CA VAL A 25 9.50 9.26 -9.72
C VAL A 25 10.48 8.17 -9.27
N MET A 26 10.77 8.11 -7.97
CA MET A 26 11.70 7.11 -7.42
C MET A 26 11.19 5.68 -7.63
N LEU A 27 9.88 5.47 -7.57
CA LEU A 27 9.24 4.16 -7.72
C LEU A 27 9.22 3.66 -9.17
N GLU A 28 9.20 4.55 -10.15
CA GLU A 28 9.36 4.15 -11.56
C GLU A 28 10.80 3.70 -11.88
N CYS A 29 11.75 4.12 -11.05
CA CYS A 29 13.19 3.86 -11.19
C CYS A 29 13.75 3.02 -10.03
N VAL A 30 12.95 2.13 -9.46
CA VAL A 30 13.39 1.25 -8.35
C VAL A 30 14.67 0.50 -8.73
N GLY A 31 15.65 0.52 -7.83
CA GLY A 31 16.95 -0.12 -8.03
C GLY A 31 17.93 0.68 -8.91
N ALA A 32 17.50 1.75 -9.56
CA ALA A 32 18.38 2.66 -10.30
C ALA A 32 18.84 3.83 -9.41
N GLU A 33 20.07 4.29 -9.64
CA GLU A 33 20.55 5.56 -9.08
C GLU A 33 20.12 6.71 -9.99
N LEU A 34 19.47 7.71 -9.41
CA LEU A 34 19.04 8.94 -10.09
C LEU A 34 19.85 10.13 -9.58
N GLU A 35 20.42 10.90 -10.50
CA GLU A 35 20.99 12.20 -10.17
C GLU A 35 19.88 13.20 -9.80
N LEU A 36 20.18 14.13 -8.89
CA LEU A 36 19.23 15.19 -8.47
C LEU A 36 18.62 15.93 -9.67
N ALA A 37 19.43 16.27 -10.68
CA ALA A 37 18.96 16.95 -11.89
C ALA A 37 17.86 16.15 -12.60
N ARG A 38 18.02 14.82 -12.68
CA ARG A 38 17.02 13.94 -13.29
C ARG A 38 15.74 13.86 -12.46
N VAL A 39 15.85 13.81 -11.12
CA VAL A 39 14.67 13.82 -10.25
C VAL A 39 13.90 15.14 -10.38
N LEU A 40 14.61 16.27 -10.49
CA LEU A 40 13.99 17.59 -10.72
C LEU A 40 13.23 17.65 -12.05
N GLU A 41 13.86 17.16 -13.11
CA GLU A 41 13.27 17.10 -14.45
C GLU A 41 11.99 16.26 -14.45
N LEU A 42 12.03 15.05 -13.87
CA LEU A 42 10.89 14.14 -13.83
C LEU A 42 9.77 14.63 -12.89
N ALA A 43 10.13 15.17 -11.73
CA ALA A 43 9.14 15.62 -10.75
C ALA A 43 8.46 16.93 -11.17
N GLN A 44 9.11 17.75 -12.01
CA GLN A 44 8.66 19.10 -12.41
C GLN A 44 8.18 19.94 -11.21
N LEU A 45 8.92 19.87 -10.11
CA LEU A 45 8.68 20.61 -8.88
C LEU A 45 9.77 21.66 -8.68
N ASP A 46 9.50 22.61 -7.77
CA ASP A 46 10.54 23.54 -7.32
C ASP A 46 11.74 22.78 -6.74
N GLY A 47 12.95 23.26 -7.04
CA GLY A 47 14.17 22.57 -6.66
C GLY A 47 14.33 22.41 -5.15
N GLN A 48 13.90 23.41 -4.38
CA GLN A 48 13.97 23.34 -2.93
C GLN A 48 12.96 22.33 -2.37
N ASP A 49 11.77 22.24 -2.96
CA ASP A 49 10.76 21.26 -2.57
C ASP A 49 11.27 19.83 -2.78
N VAL A 50 11.84 19.53 -3.96
CA VAL A 50 12.40 18.20 -4.25
C VAL A 50 13.53 17.85 -3.30
N ILE A 51 14.49 18.76 -3.10
CA ILE A 51 15.61 18.56 -2.17
C ILE A 51 15.09 18.28 -0.75
N ASN A 52 14.08 19.02 -0.30
CA ASN A 52 13.53 18.82 1.04
C ASN A 52 12.83 17.46 1.19
N GLN A 53 12.07 17.01 0.18
CA GLN A 53 11.43 15.69 0.21
C GLN A 53 12.47 14.57 0.15
N LEU A 54 13.48 14.66 -0.73
CA LEU A 54 14.55 13.68 -0.83
C LEU A 54 15.32 13.55 0.50
N ARG A 55 15.71 14.67 1.12
CA ARG A 55 16.36 14.66 2.44
C ARG A 55 15.47 14.02 3.51
N ARG A 56 14.17 14.30 3.48
CA ARG A 56 13.19 13.68 4.40
C ARG A 56 13.12 12.18 4.19
N PHE A 57 13.11 11.69 2.96
CA PHE A 57 13.07 10.26 2.66
C PHE A 57 14.37 9.53 3.00
N VAL A 58 15.52 10.19 2.81
CA VAL A 58 16.82 9.68 3.29
C VAL A 58 16.82 9.57 4.81
N LYS A 59 16.41 10.62 5.52
CA LYS A 59 16.28 10.60 6.99
C LYS A 59 15.30 9.54 7.48
N ALA A 60 14.23 9.29 6.72
CA ALA A 60 13.26 8.24 7.03
C ALA A 60 13.74 6.82 6.68
N GLY A 61 14.89 6.66 6.02
CA GLY A 61 15.39 5.36 5.56
C GLY A 61 14.53 4.74 4.45
N VAL A 62 13.95 5.57 3.58
CA VAL A 62 13.22 5.15 2.38
C VAL A 62 14.15 5.19 1.16
N LEU A 63 14.98 6.23 1.08
CA LEU A 63 15.97 6.41 0.01
C LEU A 63 17.37 6.36 0.61
N SER A 64 18.33 6.03 -0.23
CA SER A 64 19.76 6.19 0.03
C SER A 64 20.28 7.37 -0.77
N ARG A 65 21.31 8.05 -0.26
CA ARG A 65 22.00 9.14 -0.94
C ARG A 65 23.49 8.83 -1.05
N ARG A 66 24.06 9.05 -2.23
CA ARG A 66 25.50 9.12 -2.46
C ARG A 66 25.83 10.50 -3.01
N THR A 67 26.92 11.10 -2.54
CA THR A 67 27.45 12.34 -3.12
C THR A 67 28.79 12.00 -3.74
N ASP A 68 28.96 12.32 -5.02
CA ASP A 68 30.24 12.19 -5.69
C ASP A 68 31.07 13.46 -5.44
N GLN A 69 32.13 13.33 -4.65
CA GLN A 69 33.01 14.44 -4.28
C GLN A 69 34.17 14.62 -5.25
N GLU A 70 34.38 13.67 -6.17
CA GLU A 70 35.49 13.69 -7.13
C GLU A 70 35.13 14.51 -8.39
N VAL A 71 33.83 14.76 -8.61
CA VAL A 71 33.31 15.60 -9.69
C VAL A 71 33.02 17.01 -9.18
N PHE A 72 33.43 18.05 -9.93
CA PHE A 72 33.11 19.45 -9.61
C PHE A 72 32.18 20.06 -10.66
N PRO A 73 31.00 20.59 -10.28
CA PRO A 73 30.44 20.59 -8.92
C PRO A 73 30.01 19.18 -8.49
N ALA A 74 30.01 18.92 -7.17
CA ALA A 74 29.62 17.63 -6.61
C ALA A 74 28.16 17.30 -6.96
N SER A 75 27.93 16.11 -7.50
CA SER A 75 26.60 15.62 -7.86
C SER A 75 26.01 14.74 -6.76
N ASP A 76 24.74 14.97 -6.45
CA ASP A 76 23.96 14.15 -5.53
C ASP A 76 23.17 13.08 -6.30
N PHE A 77 23.35 11.83 -5.90
CA PHE A 77 22.62 10.67 -6.40
C PHE A 77 21.70 10.11 -5.31
N PHE A 78 20.51 9.71 -5.73
CA PHE A 78 19.51 9.09 -4.87
C PHE A 78 19.09 7.76 -5.48
N HIS A 79 18.92 6.75 -4.64
CA HIS A 79 18.36 5.48 -5.10
C HIS A 79 17.30 4.99 -4.12
N LEU A 80 16.28 4.35 -4.68
CA LEU A 80 15.28 3.60 -3.93
C LEU A 80 15.65 2.11 -4.01
N PRO A 81 16.19 1.52 -2.92
CA PRO A 81 16.50 0.09 -2.90
C PRO A 81 15.23 -0.74 -3.12
N VAL A 82 15.37 -1.90 -3.77
CA VAL A 82 14.24 -2.80 -4.09
C VAL A 82 13.50 -3.21 -2.83
N GLU A 83 14.23 -3.54 -1.76
CA GLU A 83 13.71 -3.92 -0.45
C GLU A 83 13.01 -2.78 0.30
N LYS A 84 13.14 -1.52 -0.17
CA LYS A 84 12.42 -0.36 0.38
C LYS A 84 11.27 0.10 -0.51
N ALA A 85 11.05 -0.54 -1.66
CA ALA A 85 10.01 -0.16 -2.61
C ALA A 85 8.62 -0.19 -1.96
N ASP A 86 8.26 -1.25 -1.22
CA ASP A 86 6.95 -1.36 -0.58
C ASP A 86 6.69 -0.23 0.43
N ARG A 87 7.73 0.18 1.17
CA ARG A 87 7.65 1.31 2.09
C ARG A 87 7.44 2.64 1.37
N ALA A 88 8.09 2.83 0.22
CA ALA A 88 7.87 4.00 -0.63
C ALA A 88 6.44 4.01 -1.21
N ARG A 89 5.95 2.86 -1.68
CA ARG A 89 4.58 2.73 -2.21
C ARG A 89 3.52 3.03 -1.15
N LEU A 90 3.69 2.52 0.07
CA LEU A 90 2.83 2.85 1.21
C LEU A 90 2.71 4.37 1.41
N LYS A 91 3.82 5.10 1.30
CA LYS A 91 3.82 6.55 1.43
C LYS A 91 3.09 7.25 0.29
N VAL A 92 3.22 6.78 -0.96
CA VAL A 92 2.45 7.31 -2.10
C VAL A 92 0.96 7.04 -1.91
N GLN A 93 0.57 5.84 -1.47
CA GLN A 93 -0.84 5.50 -1.24
C GLN A 93 -1.52 6.34 -0.17
N LEU A 94 -0.79 6.76 0.87
CA LEU A 94 -1.35 7.64 1.90
C LEU A 94 -1.78 9.00 1.36
N VAL A 95 -1.18 9.41 0.25
CA VAL A 95 -1.43 10.69 -0.42
C VAL A 95 -2.10 10.51 -1.79
N ASP A 96 -2.49 9.27 -2.14
CA ASP A 96 -3.16 8.92 -3.39
C ASP A 96 -4.59 9.48 -3.39
N ASP A 97 -4.77 10.57 -4.12
CA ASP A 97 -6.04 11.21 -4.40
C ASP A 97 -6.11 11.61 -5.89
N ASP A 98 -7.30 12.00 -6.35
CA ASP A 98 -7.53 12.36 -7.75
C ASP A 98 -6.59 13.48 -8.23
N VAL A 99 -6.24 14.39 -7.33
CA VAL A 99 -5.36 15.53 -7.63
C VAL A 99 -3.91 15.07 -7.81
N LEU A 100 -3.41 14.18 -6.96
CA LEU A 100 -2.08 13.60 -7.13
C LEU A 100 -2.00 12.86 -8.46
N ARG A 101 -3.00 12.03 -8.78
CA ARG A 101 -3.07 11.26 -10.02
C ARG A 101 -3.03 12.15 -11.25
N GLU A 102 -3.85 13.21 -11.26
CA GLU A 102 -3.84 14.23 -12.30
C GLU A 102 -2.46 14.89 -12.44
N LEU A 103 -1.88 15.37 -11.33
CA LEU A 103 -0.57 16.02 -11.32
C LEU A 103 0.56 15.12 -11.81
N THR A 104 0.56 13.84 -11.45
CA THR A 104 1.56 12.88 -11.93
C THR A 104 1.37 12.56 -13.40
N ALA A 105 0.13 12.44 -13.87
CA ALA A 105 -0.17 12.20 -15.28
C ALA A 105 0.22 13.39 -16.16
N GLU A 106 -0.02 14.63 -15.71
CA GLU A 106 0.46 15.87 -16.38
C GLU A 106 1.98 15.87 -16.57
N ARG A 107 2.71 15.15 -15.71
CA ARG A 107 4.18 15.06 -15.70
C ARG A 107 4.72 13.82 -16.40
N GLY A 108 3.83 13.02 -17.01
CA GLY A 108 4.18 11.76 -17.67
C GLY A 108 4.60 10.65 -16.70
N LEU A 109 4.25 10.79 -15.41
CA LEU A 109 4.47 9.77 -14.39
C LEU A 109 3.21 8.91 -14.24
N ASP A 110 3.40 7.62 -14.12
CA ASP A 110 2.34 6.64 -13.91
C ASP A 110 2.31 6.22 -12.44
N VAL A 111 1.40 6.84 -11.67
CA VAL A 111 1.19 6.50 -10.26
C VAL A 111 0.80 5.04 -10.09
N ASP A 112 0.02 4.47 -11.01
CA ASP A 112 -0.38 3.09 -10.88
C ASP A 112 0.81 2.16 -11.11
N ARG A 113 1.67 2.45 -12.10
CA ARG A 113 2.96 1.75 -12.31
C ARG A 113 3.89 1.91 -11.10
N ALA A 114 4.00 3.10 -10.53
CA ALA A 114 4.79 3.36 -9.33
C ALA A 114 4.28 2.58 -8.11
N LEU A 115 2.96 2.48 -7.96
CA LEU A 115 2.31 1.61 -6.99
C LEU A 115 2.46 0.11 -7.33
N GLY A 116 3.08 -0.22 -8.46
CA GLY A 116 3.44 -1.57 -8.87
C GLY A 116 2.33 -2.30 -9.62
N LEU A 117 1.36 -1.60 -10.23
CA LEU A 117 0.19 -2.12 -10.94
C LEU A 117 -0.22 -3.56 -10.54
N TYR A 118 -1.21 -3.64 -9.64
CA TYR A 118 -2.14 -4.78 -9.61
C TYR A 118 -3.25 -4.46 -10.62
N PRO A 119 -3.14 -4.83 -11.92
CA PRO A 119 -4.20 -4.58 -12.91
C PRO A 119 -5.54 -5.23 -12.51
N GLU A 120 -5.50 -6.16 -11.57
CA GLU A 120 -6.65 -6.63 -10.83
C GLU A 120 -6.45 -6.30 -9.34
N ARG A 121 -6.70 -5.06 -8.90
CA ARG A 121 -7.04 -4.89 -7.46
C ARG A 121 -8.20 -5.85 -7.21
N GLN A 122 -8.00 -6.81 -6.32
CA GLN A 122 -8.96 -7.89 -6.14
C GLN A 122 -9.98 -7.50 -5.07
N PRO A 123 -11.15 -8.15 -5.01
CA PRO A 123 -12.01 -8.01 -3.83
C PRO A 123 -11.18 -8.26 -2.56
N TYR A 124 -11.48 -7.53 -1.49
CA TYR A 124 -10.71 -7.58 -0.24
C TYR A 124 -10.52 -9.01 0.27
N GLU A 125 -11.56 -9.84 0.18
CA GLU A 125 -11.51 -11.25 0.55
C GLU A 125 -10.44 -12.05 -0.21
N VAL A 126 -10.21 -11.75 -1.48
CA VAL A 126 -9.21 -12.45 -2.30
C VAL A 126 -7.81 -11.96 -1.95
N ALA A 127 -7.64 -10.64 -1.73
CA ALA A 127 -6.37 -10.07 -1.29
C ALA A 127 -5.96 -10.61 0.09
N LEU A 128 -6.90 -10.69 1.03
CA LEU A 128 -6.67 -11.30 2.34
C LEU A 128 -6.35 -12.79 2.22
N GLY A 129 -7.08 -13.53 1.39
CA GLY A 129 -6.82 -14.95 1.15
C GLY A 129 -5.41 -15.22 0.62
N LYS A 130 -4.96 -14.40 -0.34
CA LYS A 130 -3.58 -14.44 -0.85
C LYS A 130 -2.54 -14.14 0.22
N ALA A 131 -2.79 -13.13 1.06
CA ALA A 131 -1.89 -12.76 2.16
C ALA A 131 -1.74 -13.93 3.16
N LEU A 132 -2.85 -14.54 3.58
CA LEU A 132 -2.86 -15.70 4.48
C LEU A 132 -2.14 -16.90 3.87
N ARG A 133 -2.37 -17.17 2.58
CA ARG A 133 -1.70 -18.25 1.85
C ARG A 133 -0.20 -18.04 1.73
N ALA A 134 0.23 -16.80 1.44
CA ALA A 134 1.65 -16.46 1.34
C ALA A 134 2.35 -16.72 2.69
N ALA A 135 1.81 -16.19 3.78
CA ALA A 135 2.33 -16.40 5.13
C ALA A 135 2.40 -17.89 5.51
N ARG A 136 1.37 -18.69 5.17
CA ARG A 136 1.40 -20.15 5.38
C ARG A 136 2.50 -20.83 4.55
N ASN A 137 2.63 -20.46 3.28
CA ASN A 137 3.59 -21.07 2.35
C ASN A 137 5.04 -20.75 2.74
N GLU A 138 5.31 -19.56 3.29
CA GLU A 138 6.64 -19.18 3.80
C GLU A 138 7.11 -20.12 4.92
N LEU A 139 6.18 -20.65 5.72
CA LEU A 139 6.47 -21.65 6.76
C LEU A 139 6.47 -23.10 6.24
N GLY A 140 6.13 -23.32 4.98
CA GLY A 140 6.02 -24.65 4.37
C GLY A 140 4.88 -25.51 4.94
N TRP A 141 3.88 -24.89 5.56
CA TRP A 141 2.79 -25.62 6.24
C TRP A 141 1.65 -25.98 5.28
N SER A 142 1.08 -27.16 5.47
CA SER A 142 -0.18 -27.56 4.84
C SER A 142 -1.38 -26.91 5.53
N LEU A 143 -2.57 -27.00 4.92
CA LEU A 143 -3.81 -26.54 5.55
C LEU A 143 -4.14 -27.32 6.83
N GLU A 144 -3.74 -28.60 6.90
CA GLU A 144 -3.96 -29.45 8.08
C GLU A 144 -3.04 -29.03 9.23
N ASP A 145 -1.78 -28.70 8.93
CA ASP A 145 -0.83 -28.20 9.93
C ASP A 145 -1.36 -26.94 10.63
N VAL A 146 -1.94 -26.02 9.86
CA VAL A 146 -2.56 -24.82 10.42
C VAL A 146 -3.79 -25.16 11.25
N ALA A 147 -4.67 -26.04 10.77
CA ALA A 147 -5.87 -26.43 11.51
C ALA A 147 -5.54 -27.14 12.84
N MET A 148 -4.42 -27.86 12.91
CA MET A 148 -3.92 -28.44 14.17
C MET A 148 -3.44 -27.37 15.16
N LYS A 149 -2.82 -26.29 14.66
CA LYS A 149 -2.31 -25.19 15.50
C LYS A 149 -3.38 -24.18 15.90
N VAL A 150 -4.31 -23.88 14.99
CA VAL A 150 -5.37 -22.91 15.15
C VAL A 150 -6.71 -23.63 15.25
N ARG A 151 -7.05 -24.06 16.47
CA ARG A 151 -8.25 -24.90 16.72
C ARG A 151 -9.57 -24.25 16.32
N SER A 152 -9.61 -22.92 16.24
CA SER A 152 -10.78 -22.16 15.81
C SER A 152 -11.05 -22.25 14.31
N VAL A 153 -10.12 -22.81 13.52
CA VAL A 153 -10.19 -22.86 12.06
C VAL A 153 -10.01 -24.30 11.57
N THR A 154 -10.98 -24.77 10.80
CA THR A 154 -10.86 -26.06 10.08
C THR A 154 -10.07 -25.87 8.80
N SER A 155 -9.45 -26.94 8.28
CA SER A 155 -8.74 -26.91 6.99
C SER A 155 -9.65 -26.46 5.83
N GLU A 156 -10.92 -26.85 5.86
CA GLU A 156 -11.94 -26.41 4.90
C GLU A 156 -12.25 -24.91 5.02
N ALA A 157 -12.40 -24.39 6.25
CA ALA A 157 -12.61 -22.96 6.47
C ALA A 157 -11.39 -22.15 6.01
N LEU A 158 -10.18 -22.60 6.34
CA LEU A 158 -8.94 -21.98 5.88
C LEU A 158 -8.82 -21.98 4.37
N CYS A 159 -9.14 -23.12 3.71
CA CYS A 159 -9.17 -23.21 2.26
C CYS A 159 -10.09 -22.15 1.65
N ARG A 160 -11.32 -22.01 2.19
CA ARG A 160 -12.27 -20.98 1.73
C ARG A 160 -11.74 -19.56 1.96
N TYR A 161 -11.09 -19.30 3.08
CA TYR A 161 -10.48 -17.99 3.35
C TYR A 161 -9.36 -17.69 2.36
N GLU A 162 -8.45 -18.64 2.11
CA GLU A 162 -7.34 -18.45 1.19
C GLU A 162 -7.77 -18.24 -0.27
N HIS A 163 -8.93 -18.77 -0.67
CA HIS A 163 -9.50 -18.55 -2.00
C HIS A 163 -10.39 -17.31 -2.10
N GLY A 164 -10.67 -16.62 -0.99
CA GLY A 164 -11.58 -15.47 -0.95
C GLY A 164 -13.08 -15.84 -0.98
N ASP A 165 -13.42 -17.11 -0.77
CA ASP A 165 -14.80 -17.57 -0.68
C ASP A 165 -15.45 -17.22 0.68
N GLY A 166 -14.62 -16.92 1.69
CA GLY A 166 -15.04 -16.39 2.98
C GLY A 166 -14.13 -15.26 3.47
N VAL A 167 -14.66 -14.44 4.38
CA VAL A 167 -13.86 -13.46 5.13
C VAL A 167 -13.81 -13.94 6.58
N PRO A 168 -12.63 -14.31 7.12
CA PRO A 168 -12.49 -14.72 8.52
C PRO A 168 -12.86 -13.56 9.46
N THR A 169 -13.09 -13.86 10.75
CA THR A 169 -13.23 -12.79 11.74
C THR A 169 -11.88 -12.17 12.05
N LEU A 170 -11.83 -10.93 12.58
CA LEU A 170 -10.56 -10.34 13.02
C LEU A 170 -9.88 -11.17 14.12
N ILE A 171 -10.65 -11.84 14.98
CA ILE A 171 -10.12 -12.77 15.99
C ILE A 171 -9.41 -13.93 15.28
N THR A 172 -10.07 -14.52 14.28
CA THR A 172 -9.49 -15.59 13.46
C THR A 172 -8.24 -15.13 12.70
N VAL A 173 -8.24 -13.91 12.16
CA VAL A 173 -7.04 -13.34 11.50
C VAL A 173 -5.91 -13.19 12.51
N ALA A 174 -6.20 -12.77 13.74
CA ALA A 174 -5.19 -12.64 14.79
C ALA A 174 -4.62 -14.01 15.22
N GLU A 175 -5.45 -15.03 15.35
CA GLU A 175 -5.01 -16.40 15.66
C GLU A 175 -4.14 -16.98 14.52
N LEU A 176 -4.52 -16.75 13.26
CA LEU A 176 -3.73 -17.16 12.11
C LEU A 176 -2.41 -16.41 12.02
N ALA A 177 -2.42 -15.09 12.21
CA ALA A 177 -1.21 -14.26 12.20
C ALA A 177 -0.22 -14.71 13.30
N GLN A 178 -0.73 -14.96 14.50
CA GLN A 178 0.08 -15.49 15.60
C GLN A 178 0.68 -16.87 15.25
N ALA A 179 -0.11 -17.75 14.61
CA ALA A 179 0.41 -19.04 14.16
C ALA A 179 1.48 -18.88 13.08
N TYR A 180 1.40 -17.84 12.26
CA TYR A 180 2.35 -17.54 11.20
C TYR A 180 3.56 -16.70 11.63
N ASP A 181 3.67 -16.35 12.92
CA ASP A 181 4.68 -15.42 13.44
C ASP A 181 4.65 -14.05 12.72
N ALA A 182 3.45 -13.60 12.35
CA ALA A 182 3.20 -12.34 11.66
C ALA A 182 2.39 -11.38 12.54
N ASP A 183 2.57 -10.07 12.34
CA ASP A 183 1.71 -9.07 12.98
C ASP A 183 0.31 -9.10 12.34
N PRO A 184 -0.77 -9.22 13.13
CA PRO A 184 -2.12 -9.27 12.57
C PRO A 184 -2.49 -8.00 11.82
N SER A 185 -2.05 -6.83 12.29
CA SER A 185 -2.30 -5.53 11.68
C SER A 185 -1.63 -5.45 10.31
N ASP A 186 -0.40 -5.93 10.20
CA ASP A 186 0.32 -5.98 8.92
C ASP A 186 -0.42 -6.84 7.91
N LEU A 187 -0.98 -7.98 8.33
CA LEU A 187 -1.75 -8.87 7.47
C LEU A 187 -3.02 -8.20 6.94
N VAL A 188 -3.77 -7.50 7.81
CA VAL A 188 -5.00 -6.80 7.39
C VAL A 188 -4.67 -5.59 6.51
N VAL A 189 -3.61 -4.84 6.84
CA VAL A 189 -3.16 -3.66 6.07
C VAL A 189 -2.66 -4.08 4.71
N HIS A 190 -1.85 -5.13 4.62
CA HIS A 190 -1.38 -5.71 3.36
C HIS A 190 -2.54 -6.16 2.47
N ALA A 191 -3.53 -6.85 3.05
CA ALA A 191 -4.73 -7.24 2.33
C ALA A 191 -5.53 -6.03 1.81
N ALA A 192 -5.73 -5.01 2.65
CA ALA A 192 -6.44 -3.79 2.27
C ALA A 192 -5.69 -3.04 1.14
N TYR A 193 -4.37 -2.99 1.22
CA TYR A 193 -3.48 -2.36 0.25
C TYR A 193 -3.58 -3.02 -1.14
N HIS A 194 -3.71 -4.34 -1.21
CA HIS A 194 -3.85 -5.08 -2.48
C HIS A 194 -5.30 -5.25 -2.95
N SER A 195 -6.26 -4.69 -2.22
CA SER A 195 -7.69 -4.80 -2.54
C SER A 195 -8.25 -3.59 -3.28
N LYS A 196 -9.41 -3.76 -3.92
CA LYS A 196 -10.22 -2.63 -4.39
C LYS A 196 -10.63 -1.78 -3.19
N VAL A 197 -10.48 -0.47 -3.31
CA VAL A 197 -10.90 0.47 -2.27
C VAL A 197 -12.42 0.36 -2.11
N ASP A 198 -12.88 0.06 -0.91
CA ASP A 198 -14.32 0.07 -0.61
C ASP A 198 -14.79 1.54 -0.56
N PRO A 199 -15.78 1.95 -1.39
CA PRO A 199 -16.27 3.33 -1.42
C PRO A 199 -16.71 3.85 -0.06
N ARG A 200 -17.22 2.96 0.82
CA ARG A 200 -17.67 3.30 2.17
C ARG A 200 -16.51 3.61 3.11
N VAL A 201 -15.35 3.01 2.88
CA VAL A 201 -14.15 3.31 3.66
C VAL A 201 -13.54 4.62 3.18
N HIS A 202 -13.49 4.82 1.86
CA HIS A 202 -12.94 6.03 1.27
C HIS A 202 -13.72 7.29 1.69
N SER A 203 -15.06 7.21 1.70
CA SER A 203 -15.91 8.35 2.08
C SER A 203 -15.69 8.83 3.52
N LEU A 204 -15.20 7.97 4.41
CA LEU A 204 -14.92 8.30 5.81
C LEU A 204 -13.63 9.11 6.00
N ARG A 205 -12.80 9.26 4.96
CA ARG A 205 -11.54 10.04 4.99
C ARG A 205 -10.63 9.69 6.17
N VAL A 206 -10.57 8.41 6.53
CA VAL A 206 -9.76 7.91 7.65
C VAL A 206 -8.28 7.94 7.27
N ALA A 207 -7.50 8.78 7.95
CA ALA A 207 -6.06 8.90 7.73
C ALA A 207 -5.28 7.67 8.22
N ASP A 208 -5.72 7.06 9.34
CA ASP A 208 -5.03 5.91 9.94
C ASP A 208 -5.15 4.64 9.06
N PRO A 209 -4.02 4.04 8.65
CA PRO A 209 -4.03 2.91 7.72
C PRO A 209 -4.58 1.62 8.34
N VAL A 210 -4.33 1.39 9.63
CA VAL A 210 -4.81 0.21 10.35
C VAL A 210 -6.33 0.27 10.48
N LEU A 211 -6.86 1.41 10.92
CA LEU A 211 -8.30 1.63 11.01
C LEU A 211 -8.98 1.51 9.65
N ARG A 212 -8.35 2.03 8.58
CA ARG A 212 -8.84 1.86 7.21
C ARG A 212 -8.93 0.39 6.81
N ALA A 213 -7.90 -0.39 7.12
CA ALA A 213 -7.86 -1.82 6.83
C ALA A 213 -8.91 -2.61 7.63
N VAL A 214 -9.07 -2.28 8.92
CA VAL A 214 -10.10 -2.86 9.79
C VAL A 214 -11.51 -2.56 9.27
N LEU A 215 -11.76 -1.34 8.80
CA LEU A 215 -13.04 -0.96 8.20
C LEU A 215 -13.28 -1.71 6.88
N ALA A 216 -12.28 -1.80 6.01
CA ALA A 216 -12.37 -2.58 4.77
C ALA A 216 -12.72 -4.05 5.06
N HIS A 217 -12.07 -4.64 6.06
CA HIS A 217 -12.36 -5.99 6.54
C HIS A 217 -13.81 -6.12 7.03
N ALA A 218 -14.26 -5.22 7.91
CA ALA A 218 -15.59 -5.25 8.49
C ALA A 218 -16.69 -5.12 7.41
N PHE A 219 -16.49 -4.24 6.44
CA PHE A 219 -17.39 -4.05 5.32
C PHE A 219 -17.44 -5.25 4.36
N ALA A 220 -16.28 -5.84 4.03
CA ALA A 220 -16.22 -7.05 3.21
C ALA A 220 -16.96 -8.22 3.88
N ARG A 221 -16.74 -8.42 5.18
CA ARG A 221 -17.42 -9.46 5.96
C ARG A 221 -18.93 -9.26 5.99
N ARG A 222 -19.38 -8.02 6.19
CA ARG A 222 -20.82 -7.67 6.17
C ARG A 222 -21.43 -7.96 4.79
N THR A 223 -20.80 -7.52 3.72
CA THR A 223 -21.27 -7.76 2.34
C THR A 223 -21.41 -9.27 2.06
N LYS A 224 -20.44 -10.09 2.44
CA LYS A 224 -20.52 -11.56 2.28
C LYS A 224 -21.66 -12.19 3.08
N ALA A 225 -21.85 -11.76 4.33
CA ALA A 225 -22.95 -12.25 5.16
C ALA A 225 -24.33 -11.90 4.57
N GLU A 226 -24.48 -10.70 4.01
CA GLU A 226 -25.71 -10.26 3.33
C GLU A 226 -25.96 -11.06 2.04
N LEU A 227 -24.92 -11.34 1.25
CA LEU A 227 -25.01 -12.20 0.06
C LEU A 227 -25.41 -13.65 0.39
N GLN A 228 -24.91 -14.21 1.49
CA GLN A 228 -25.30 -15.54 1.95
C GLN A 228 -26.77 -15.58 2.37
N ARG A 229 -27.23 -14.60 3.15
CA ARG A 229 -28.63 -14.49 3.58
C ARG A 229 -29.59 -14.37 2.40
N THR A 230 -29.25 -13.58 1.39
CA THR A 230 -30.09 -13.39 0.20
C THR A 230 -30.15 -14.65 -0.67
N ARG A 231 -29.04 -15.40 -0.80
CA ARG A 231 -29.03 -16.70 -1.48
C ARG A 231 -29.91 -17.72 -0.77
N SER A 232 -29.77 -17.90 0.55
CA SER A 232 -30.58 -18.85 1.32
C SER A 232 -32.08 -18.56 1.23
N ARG A 233 -32.49 -17.28 1.21
CA ARG A 233 -33.89 -16.89 1.02
C ARG A 233 -34.44 -17.25 -0.36
N ARG A 234 -33.64 -17.12 -1.43
CA ARG A 234 -34.07 -17.48 -2.79
C ARG A 234 -34.28 -19.00 -2.95
N THR A 235 -33.46 -19.81 -2.30
CA THR A 235 -33.55 -21.28 -2.35
C THR A 235 -34.73 -21.84 -1.55
N GLN A 236 -35.29 -21.10 -0.58
CA GLN A 236 -36.45 -21.53 0.20
C GLN A 236 -37.80 -21.18 -0.46
N VAL A 237 -37.80 -20.31 -1.47
CA VAL A 237 -39.01 -19.82 -2.16
C VAL A 237 -39.18 -20.48 -3.54
N ALA A 238 -38.15 -21.15 -4.04
CA ALA A 238 -38.15 -21.95 -5.27
C ALA A 238 -38.40 -23.42 -4.95
#